data_AF-A0A529M583-F1
#
_entry.id   AF-A0A529M583-F1
#
_cell.length_a   1.000
_cell.length_b   1.000
_cell.length_c   1.000
_cell.angle_alpha   90.00
_cell.angle_beta   90.00
_cell.angle_gamma   90.00
#
_symmetry.space_group_name_H-M   'P 1'
#
loop_
_entity.id
_entity.type
_entity.pdbx_description
1 polymer ?
#
loop_
_entity_poly.entity_id
_entity_poly.type
_entity_poly.pdbx_seq_one_letter_code
_entity_poly.pdbx_strand_id
1 'polypeptide(L)' 'MSKDDQIAFETALFLRAAAVETELRRILDARPLTGEIARPERLMAAMRHGVLNGGKRLRPFL' A
#
# COMPACT_ATOMS: atom_id res chain seq x y z
N MET A 1 23.20 -13.13 11.57
CA MET A 1 22.32 -12.04 12.05
C MET A 1 21.93 -12.37 13.47
N SER A 2 22.06 -11.41 14.37
CA SER A 2 21.55 -11.53 15.73
C SER A 2 20.01 -11.55 15.69
N LYS A 3 19.39 -12.03 16.77
CA LYS A 3 17.93 -11.96 16.93
C LYS A 3 17.43 -10.50 16.87
N ASP A 4 18.25 -9.57 17.35
CA ASP A 4 17.95 -8.15 17.37
C ASP A 4 17.93 -7.55 15.96
N ASP A 5 18.85 -7.98 15.08
CA ASP A 5 18.88 -7.56 13.67
C ASP A 5 17.59 -7.98 12.94
N GLN A 6 17.08 -9.18 13.25
CA GLN A 6 15.86 -9.69 12.64
C GLN A 6 14.62 -8.90 13.12
N ILE A 7 14.54 -8.60 14.42
CA ILE A 7 13.47 -7.78 14.99
C ILE A 7 13.48 -6.37 14.39
N ALA A 8 14.67 -5.76 14.26
CA ALA A 8 14.82 -4.43 13.66
C ALA A 8 14.35 -4.42 12.19
N PHE A 9 14.73 -5.44 11.41
CA PHE A 9 14.30 -5.58 10.02
C PHE A 9 12.77 -5.73 9.91
N GLU A 10 12.16 -6.64 10.67
CA GLU A 10 10.71 -6.86 10.64
C GLU A 10 9.93 -5.60 11.04
N THR A 11 10.46 -4.85 12.01
CA THR A 11 9.88 -3.56 12.43
C THR A 11 9.94 -2.53 11.30
N ALA A 12 11.09 -2.38 10.65
CA ALA A 12 11.25 -1.46 9.52
C ALA A 12 10.33 -1.84 8.35
N LEU A 13 10.23 -3.14 8.04
CA LEU A 13 9.36 -3.66 6.99
C LEU A 13 7.89 -3.34 7.27
N PHE A 14 7.43 -3.54 8.51
CA PHE A 14 6.07 -3.24 8.92
C PHE A 14 5.75 -1.75 8.80
N LEU A 15 6.64 -0.88 9.30
CA LEU A 15 6.45 0.57 9.24
C LEU A 15 6.36 1.07 7.80
N ARG A 16 7.20 0.54 6.91
CA ARG A 16 7.15 0.89 5.48
C ARG A 16 5.91 0.36 4.79
N ALA A 17 5.48 -0.87 5.09
CA ALA A 17 4.24 -1.41 4.59
C ALA A 17 3.04 -0.52 4.96
N ALA A 18 2.95 -0.07 6.21
CA ALA A 18 1.87 0.81 6.67
C ALA A 18 1.86 2.17 5.96
N ALA A 19 3.03 2.77 5.72
CA ALA A 19 3.15 4.02 4.96
C ALA A 19 2.70 3.84 3.50
N VAL A 20 3.11 2.75 2.86
CA VAL A 20 2.69 2.40 1.49
C VAL A 20 1.18 2.18 1.42
N GLU A 21 0.59 1.45 2.37
CA GLU A 21 -0.85 1.22 2.40
C GLU A 21 -1.66 2.50 2.58
N THR A 22 -1.15 3.43 3.41
CA THR A 22 -1.76 4.75 3.58
C THR A 22 -1.77 5.51 2.26
N GLU A 23 -0.65 5.51 1.54
CA GLU A 23 -0.55 6.18 0.25
C GLU A 23 -1.40 5.52 -0.83
N LEU A 24 -1.42 4.18 -0.89
CA LEU A 24 -2.28 3.42 -1.80
C LEU A 24 -3.77 3.74 -1.59
N ARG A 25 -4.23 3.86 -0.33
CA ARG A 25 -5.60 4.29 -0.02
C ARG A 25 -5.88 5.70 -0.53
N ARG A 26 -4.92 6.61 -0.36
CA ARG A 26 -5.05 8.00 -0.80
C ARG A 26 -5.16 8.11 -2.32
N ILE A 27 -4.26 7.46 -3.06
CA ILE A 27 -4.23 7.57 -4.53
C ILE A 27 -5.37 6.79 -5.20
N LEU A 28 -5.91 5.75 -4.55
CA LEU A 28 -7.05 4.95 -5.03
C LEU A 28 -8.39 5.39 -4.43
N ASP A 29 -8.49 6.59 -3.88
CA ASP A 29 -9.76 7.14 -3.39
C ASP A 29 -10.78 7.32 -4.54
N ALA A 30 -12.07 7.48 -4.22
CA ALA A 30 -13.16 7.58 -5.19
C ALA A 30 -13.17 8.94 -5.91
N ARG A 31 -12.53 9.96 -5.35
CA ARG A 31 -12.46 11.31 -5.94
C ARG A 31 -11.58 11.29 -7.20
N PRO A 32 -12.08 11.79 -8.35
CA PRO A 32 -11.25 12.00 -9.53
C PRO A 32 -10.07 12.93 -9.22
N LEU A 33 -8.89 12.61 -9.75
CA LEU A 33 -7.71 13.44 -9.68
C LEU A 33 -7.62 14.37 -10.89
N THR A 34 -6.72 15.36 -10.83
CA THR A 34 -6.46 16.28 -11.94
C THR A 34 -6.16 15.50 -13.23
N GLY A 35 -6.93 15.79 -14.28
CA GLY A 35 -6.80 15.15 -15.59
C GLY A 35 -7.65 13.89 -15.77
N GLU A 36 -8.37 13.43 -14.75
CA GLU A 36 -9.31 12.32 -14.86
C GLU A 36 -10.73 12.80 -15.18
N ILE A 37 -11.45 12.03 -15.99
CA ILE A 37 -12.87 12.28 -16.30
C ILE A 37 -13.77 11.73 -15.18
N ALA A 38 -13.50 10.49 -14.74
CA ALA A 38 -14.28 9.80 -13.71
C ALA A 38 -13.49 8.63 -13.10
N ARG A 39 -13.95 8.17 -11.93
CA ARG A 39 -13.48 6.95 -11.26
C ARG A 39 -14.65 5.99 -11.01
N PRO A 40 -14.90 5.02 -11.92
CA PRO A 40 -16.01 4.09 -11.77
C PRO A 40 -15.90 3.26 -10.49
N GLU A 41 -16.95 3.27 -9.67
CA GLU A 41 -16.94 2.70 -8.32
C GLU A 41 -16.51 1.23 -8.29
N ARG A 42 -17.10 0.39 -9.14
CA ARG A 42 -16.79 -1.05 -9.20
C ARG A 42 -15.32 -1.31 -9.54
N LEU A 43 -14.75 -0.51 -10.44
CA LEU A 43 -13.35 -0.63 -10.83
C LEU A 43 -12.43 -0.23 -9.68
N MET A 44 -12.71 0.91 -9.03
CA MET A 44 -11.93 1.35 -7.87
C MET A 44 -11.98 0.35 -6.71
N ALA A 45 -13.15 -0.24 -6.45
CA ALA A 45 -13.30 -1.29 -5.46
C ALA A 45 -12.45 -2.52 -5.79
N ALA A 46 -12.44 -2.97 -7.04
CA ALA A 46 -11.61 -4.09 -7.49
C ALA A 46 -10.11 -3.77 -7.37
N MET A 47 -9.67 -2.56 -7.73
CA MET A 47 -8.28 -2.13 -7.60
C MET A 47 -7.83 -2.08 -6.12
N ARG A 48 -8.66 -1.50 -5.24
CA ARG A 48 -8.41 -1.48 -3.80
C ARG A 48 -8.31 -2.91 -3.24
N HIS A 49 -9.23 -3.78 -3.63
CA HIS A 49 -9.18 -5.19 -3.23
C HIS A 49 -7.86 -5.84 -3.67
N GLY A 50 -7.47 -5.68 -4.93
CA GLY A 50 -6.25 -6.29 -5.47
C GLY A 50 -4.97 -5.77 -4.81
N VAL A 51 -4.91 -4.47 -4.48
CA VAL A 51 -3.68 -3.89 -3.93
C VAL A 51 -3.63 -3.91 -2.40
N LEU A 52 -4.75 -3.82 -1.67
CA LEU A 52 -4.77 -3.67 -0.21
C LEU A 52 -4.95 -4.99 0.56
N ASN A 53 -5.38 -6.09 -0.07
CA ASN A 53 -5.59 -7.37 0.62
C ASN A 53 -4.31 -8.21 0.84
N GLY A 54 -3.18 -7.56 1.14
CA GLY A 54 -2.02 -8.23 1.73
C GLY A 54 -0.70 -8.12 0.98
N GLY A 55 0.21 -9.05 1.28
CA GLY A 55 1.60 -9.05 0.84
C GLY A 55 2.54 -8.27 1.77
N LYS A 56 3.81 -8.69 1.87
CA LYS A 56 4.81 -8.08 2.78
C LYS A 56 5.33 -6.70 2.33
N ARG A 57 4.89 -6.21 1.16
CA ARG A 57 5.38 -4.96 0.55
C ARG A 57 6.90 -4.92 0.39
N LEU A 58 7.52 -6.06 0.08
CA LEU A 58 8.97 -6.16 -0.04
C LEU A 58 9.51 -5.30 -1.21
N ARG A 59 8.81 -5.26 -2.35
CA ARG A 59 9.23 -4.44 -3.51
C ARG A 59 9.37 -2.94 -3.17
N PRO A 60 8.37 -2.27 -2.58
CA PRO A 60 8.51 -0.87 -2.17
C PRO A 60 9.32 -0.66 -0.88
N PHE A 61 9.81 -1.72 -0.22
CA PHE A 61 10.72 -1.62 0.93
C PHE A 61 12.19 -1.48 0.51
N LEU A 62 12.57 -2.09 -0.62
CA LEU A 62 13.92 -2.07 -1.20
C LEU A 62 14.22 -0.72 -1.86
#